data_AF-C1L7F3-F1
#
_entry.id   AF-C1L7F3-F1
#
_cell.length_a   1.000
_cell.length_b   1.000
_cell.length_c   1.000
_cell.angle_alpha   90.00
_cell.angle_beta   90.00
_cell.angle_gamma   90.00
#
_symmetry.space_group_name_H-M   'P 1'
#
loop_
_entity.id
_entity.type
_entity.pdbx_description
1 polymer ?
#
loop_
_entity_poly.entity_id
_entity_poly.type
_entity_poly.pdbx_seq_one_letter_code
_entity_poly.pdbx_strand_id
1 'polypeptide(L)' 'MPEESSYRRHTNEIIQSRLNAVQKISDVPTLESTIDCGQIEEVILQARREYDLARNMLKWKPWEQLVEEAPHDQWKWPL' A
#
# COMPACT_ATOMS: atom_id res chain seq x y z
N MET A 1 -4.19 -2.98 13.61
CA MET A 1 -3.34 -1.87 13.14
C MET A 1 -3.99 -0.55 13.54
N PRO A 2 -3.29 0.35 14.25
CA PRO A 2 -3.84 1.61 14.73
C PRO A 2 -4.42 2.49 13.61
N GLU A 3 -5.46 3.27 13.90
CA GLU A 3 -6.05 4.23 12.93
C GLU A 3 -5.06 5.31 12.52
N GLU A 4 -4.23 5.74 13.45
CA GLU A 4 -3.17 6.73 13.24
C GLU A 4 -1.99 6.21 12.42
N SER A 5 -1.92 4.91 12.11
CA SER A 5 -0.79 4.39 11.33
C SER A 5 -0.86 4.91 9.89
N SER A 6 0.22 5.55 9.43
CA SER A 6 0.32 6.09 8.07
C SER A 6 0.01 5.04 7.01
N TYR A 7 0.51 3.81 7.21
CA TYR A 7 0.22 2.69 6.30
C TYR A 7 -1.29 2.42 6.20
N ARG A 8 -2.03 2.30 7.33
CA ARG A 8 -3.48 2.06 7.29
C ARG A 8 -4.21 3.17 6.56
N ARG A 9 -3.88 4.44 6.83
CA ARG A 9 -4.57 5.58 6.23
C ARG A 9 -4.43 5.59 4.71
N HIS A 10 -3.20 5.47 4.22
CA HIS A 10 -2.93 5.51 2.78
C HIS A 10 -3.43 4.26 2.05
N THR A 11 -3.20 3.07 2.61
CA THR A 11 -3.69 1.82 1.99
C THR A 11 -5.22 1.79 1.93
N ASN A 12 -5.92 2.29 2.95
CA ASN A 12 -7.39 2.34 2.94
C ASN A 12 -7.93 3.29 1.86
N GLU A 13 -7.34 4.48 1.70
CA GLU A 13 -7.72 5.43 0.65
C GLU A 13 -7.57 4.83 -0.75
N ILE A 14 -6.44 4.16 -1.01
CA ILE A 14 -6.18 3.49 -2.30
C ILE A 14 -7.19 2.35 -2.53
N ILE A 15 -7.42 1.51 -1.53
CA ILE A 15 -8.35 0.37 -1.64
C ILE A 15 -9.78 0.86 -1.87
N GLN A 16 -10.23 1.89 -1.15
CA GLN A 16 -11.56 2.46 -1.34
C GLN A 16 -11.74 3.06 -2.74
N SER A 17 -10.74 3.79 -3.24
CA SER A 17 -10.76 4.32 -4.61
C SER A 17 -10.89 3.21 -5.64
N ARG A 18 -10.07 2.16 -5.53
CA ARG A 18 -10.11 0.99 -6.44
C ARG A 18 -11.42 0.22 -6.33
N LEU A 19 -11.92 0.00 -5.12
CA LEU A 19 -13.20 -0.68 -4.88
C LEU A 19 -14.36 0.10 -5.52
N ASN A 20 -14.37 1.43 -5.36
CA ASN A 20 -15.37 2.29 -5.99
C ASN A 20 -15.31 2.23 -7.52
N ALA A 21 -14.11 2.18 -8.11
CA ALA A 21 -13.95 2.02 -9.56
C ALA A 21 -14.53 0.69 -10.05
N VAL A 22 -14.21 -0.42 -9.38
CA VAL A 22 -14.71 -1.77 -9.72
C VAL A 22 -16.23 -1.88 -9.56
N GLN A 23 -16.82 -1.21 -8.56
CA GLN A 23 -18.27 -1.23 -8.36
C GLN A 23 -19.04 -0.40 -9.38
N LYS A 24 -18.44 0.68 -9.91
CA LYS A 24 -19.09 1.60 -10.85
C LYS A 24 -18.93 1.18 -12.31
N ILE A 25 -17.81 0.57 -12.66
CA ILE A 25 -17.42 0.29 -14.04
C ILE A 25 -17.47 -1.22 -14.27
N SER A 26 -18.39 -1.67 -15.11
CA SER A 26 -18.52 -3.08 -15.52
C SER A 26 -17.65 -3.45 -16.72
N ASP A 27 -17.19 -2.46 -17.49
CA ASP A 27 -16.36 -2.66 -18.68
C ASP A 27 -14.87 -2.76 -18.30
N VAL A 28 -14.21 -3.84 -18.74
CA VAL A 28 -12.82 -4.15 -18.36
C VAL A 28 -11.83 -3.10 -18.91
N PRO A 29 -11.82 -2.75 -20.21
CA PRO A 29 -10.91 -1.73 -20.75
C PRO A 29 -11.04 -0.36 -20.07
N THR A 30 -12.27 0.07 -19.78
CA THR A 30 -12.53 1.35 -19.12
C THR A 30 -12.06 1.31 -17.65
N LEU A 31 -12.23 0.17 -16.98
CA LEU A 31 -11.76 -0.03 -15.61
C LEU A 31 -10.23 0.02 -15.53
N GLU A 32 -9.54 -0.67 -16.44
CA GLU A 32 -8.07 -0.67 -16.54
C GLU A 32 -7.54 0.75 -16.76
N SER A 33 -8.16 1.51 -17.67
CA SER A 33 -7.80 2.90 -17.95
C SER A 33 -8.06 3.84 -16.78
N THR A 34 -9.05 3.54 -15.94
CA THR A 34 -9.38 4.34 -14.75
C THR A 34 -8.43 4.07 -13.59
N ILE A 35 -8.01 2.81 -13.40
CA ILE A 35 -7.08 2.40 -12.35
C ILE A 35 -5.62 2.72 -12.75
N ASP A 36 -5.33 2.73 -14.05
CA ASP A 36 -4.02 3.04 -14.65
C ASP A 36 -2.86 2.28 -14.00
N CYS A 37 -3.04 0.96 -13.82
CA CYS A 37 -2.10 0.10 -13.11
C CYS A 37 -1.84 -1.22 -13.84
N GLY A 38 -1.82 -1.18 -15.18
CA GLY A 38 -1.66 -2.36 -16.02
C GLY A 38 -2.97 -3.12 -16.26
N GLN A 39 -2.86 -4.41 -16.58
CA GLN A 39 -4.00 -5.29 -16.85
C GLN A 39 -4.73 -5.67 -15.56
N ILE A 40 -6.03 -5.99 -15.67
CA ILE A 40 -6.85 -6.30 -14.50
C ILE A 40 -6.34 -7.53 -13.73
N GLU A 41 -5.72 -8.50 -14.41
CA GLU A 41 -5.08 -9.67 -13.79
C GLU A 41 -3.91 -9.29 -12.87
N GLU A 42 -3.10 -8.30 -13.30
CA GLU A 42 -1.99 -7.78 -12.48
C GLU A 42 -2.53 -7.03 -11.25
N VAL A 43 -3.64 -6.31 -11.40
CA VAL A 43 -4.31 -5.62 -10.29
C VAL A 43 -4.84 -6.62 -9.27
N ILE A 44 -5.40 -7.76 -9.69
CA ILE A 44 -5.83 -8.84 -8.79
C ILE A 44 -4.63 -9.43 -8.04
N LEU A 45 -3.52 -9.67 -8.74
CA LEU A 45 -2.30 -10.16 -8.11
C LEU A 45 -1.74 -9.15 -7.09
N GLN A 46 -1.77 -7.85 -7.42
CA GLN A 46 -1.39 -6.78 -6.50
C GLN A 46 -2.30 -6.75 -5.26
N ALA A 47 -3.61 -6.87 -5.43
CA ALA A 47 -4.56 -6.92 -4.33
C ALA A 47 -4.29 -8.11 -3.39
N ARG A 48 -3.94 -9.27 -3.94
CA ARG A 48 -3.54 -10.43 -3.14
C ARG A 48 -2.23 -10.19 -2.37
N ARG A 49 -1.23 -9.60 -3.02
CA ARG A 49 0.04 -9.23 -2.36
C ARG A 49 -0.17 -8.22 -1.25
N GLU A 50 -1.02 -7.21 -1.47
CA GLU A 50 -1.36 -6.21 -0.46
C GLU A 50 -2.10 -6.85 0.73
N TYR A 51 -2.99 -7.80 0.48
CA TYR A 51 -3.65 -8.56 1.55
C TYR A 51 -2.65 -9.33 2.42
N ASP A 52 -1.71 -10.04 1.80
CA ASP A 52 -0.66 -10.76 2.54
C ASP A 52 0.29 -9.80 3.27
N LEU A 53 0.61 -8.65 2.65
CA LEU A 53 1.40 -7.59 3.27
C LEU A 53 0.70 -7.02 4.50
N ALA A 54 -0.58 -6.70 4.42
CA ALA A 54 -1.35 -6.17 5.55
C ALA A 54 -1.37 -7.15 6.74
N ARG A 55 -1.43 -8.47 6.49
CA ARG A 55 -1.28 -9.49 7.53
C ARG A 55 0.11 -9.51 8.15
N ASN A 56 1.15 -9.29 7.35
CA ASN A 56 2.52 -9.20 7.85
C ASN A 56 2.77 -7.90 8.62
N MET A 57 2.20 -6.78 8.19
CA MET A 57 2.26 -5.49 8.91
C MET A 57 1.70 -5.61 10.33
N LEU A 58 0.66 -6.42 10.54
CA LEU A 58 0.13 -6.71 11.89
C LEU A 58 1.15 -7.41 12.80
N LYS A 59 2.03 -8.24 12.22
CA LYS A 59 3.08 -8.94 12.96
C LYS A 59 4.29 -8.02 13.21
N TRP A 60 4.69 -7.24 12.21
CA TRP A 60 5.88 -6.39 12.26
C TRP A 60 5.68 -5.10 13.04
N LYS A 61 4.46 -4.56 13.09
CA LYS A 61 4.11 -3.32 13.79
C LYS A 61 5.04 -2.14 13.47
N PRO A 62 5.28 -1.81 12.19
CA PRO A 62 6.23 -0.77 11.78
C PRO A 62 5.84 0.66 12.18
N TRP A 63 4.65 0.84 12.75
CA TRP A 63 4.19 2.12 13.32
C TRP A 63 4.72 2.38 14.73
N GLU A 64 5.43 1.42 15.33
CA GLU A 64 6.14 1.64 16.58
C GLU A 64 7.37 2.55 16.37
N GLN A 65 7.92 3.07 17.46
CA GLN A 65 9.11 3.93 17.38
C GLN A 65 10.29 3.18 16.79
N LEU A 66 11.22 3.94 16.19
CA LEU A 66 12.46 3.40 15.67
C LEU A 66 13.18 2.60 16.75
N VAL A 67 13.59 1.37 16.41
CA VAL A 67 14.23 0.46 17.37
C VAL A 67 15.59 1.00 17.83
N GLU A 68 16.34 1.64 16.93
CA GLU A 68 17.67 2.19 17.20
C GLU A 68 17.91 3.42 16.31
N GLU A 69 18.48 4.48 16.90
CA GLU A 69 18.91 5.66 16.14
C GLU A 69 20.18 5.36 15.33
N ALA A 70 20.32 6.04 14.18
CA ALA A 70 21.50 5.87 13.36
C ALA A 70 22.75 6.45 14.04
N PRO A 71 23.93 5.81 13.92
CA PRO A 71 25.19 6.40 14.33
C PRO A 71 25.46 7.75 13.65
N HIS A 72 26.18 8.64 14.35
CA HIS A 72 26.39 10.05 13.98
C HIS A 72 26.90 10.30 12.54
N ASP A 73 27.61 9.33 11.93
CA ASP A 73 28.16 9.45 10.57
C ASP A 73 27.63 8.40 9.57
N GLN A 74 26.63 7.59 9.95
CA GLN A 74 26.11 6.50 9.12
C GLN A 74 25.54 6.98 7.77
N TRP A 75 24.92 8.17 7.75
CA TRP A 75 24.20 8.71 6.58
C TRP A 75 24.81 10.00 6.01
N LYS A 76 26.05 10.32 6.36
CA LYS A 76 26.74 11.53 5.87
C LYS A 76 27.32 11.30 4.47
N TRP A 77 26.90 12.08 3.48
CA TRP A 77 27.42 12.03 2.10
C TRP A 77 27.37 13.40 1.39
N PRO A 78 28.41 13.81 0.62
CA PRO A 78 29.78 13.25 0.55
C PRO A 78 30.61 13.61 1.80
N LEU A 79 31.76 12.95 1.99
CA LEU A 79 32.70 13.22 3.08
C LEU A 79 33.49 14.50 2.88
#